data_AF-A0A7Y0A122-F1
#
_entry.id   AF-A0A7Y0A122-F1
#
_cell.length_a   1.000
_cell.length_b   1.000
_cell.length_c   1.000
_cell.angle_alpha   90.00
_cell.angle_beta   90.00
_cell.angle_gamma   90.00
#
_symmetry.space_group_name_H-M   'P 1'
#
loop_
_entity.id
_entity.type
_entity.pdbx_description
1 polymer ?
#
loop_
_entity_poly.entity_id
_entity_poly.type
_entity_poly.pdbx_seq_one_letter_code
_entity_poly.pdbx_strand_id
1 'polypeptide(L)'
;MKLDGYDVDPGDLVYDLFFGDGIVRNLTADGRAVVAFGPRAFTYNESGVGQHGKRSLYWHNPILLVPMKSETQWGLQRALNQAIAQTLRPGAN
;
A
#
# COMPACT_ATOMS: atom_id res chain seq x y z
N MET A 1 -2.13 -13.71 -6.63
CA MET A 1 -1.20 -12.58 -6.86
C MET A 1 -0.54 -12.25 -5.53
N LYS A 2 0.61 -11.58 -5.53
CA LYS A 2 1.28 -11.16 -4.30
C LYS A 2 1.36 -9.64 -4.15
N LEU A 3 1.17 -9.12 -2.94
CA LEU A 3 1.41 -7.73 -2.58
C LEU A 3 2.49 -7.67 -1.50
N ASP A 4 3.61 -7.00 -1.78
CA ASP A 4 4.77 -6.94 -0.88
C ASP A 4 5.27 -8.34 -0.44
N GLY A 5 5.20 -9.32 -1.34
CA GLY A 5 5.64 -10.71 -1.11
C GLY A 5 4.63 -11.62 -0.41
N TYR A 6 3.53 -11.07 0.11
CA TYR A 6 2.45 -11.83 0.73
C TYR A 6 1.37 -12.18 -0.29
N ASP A 7 0.78 -13.37 -0.18
CA ASP A 7 -0.40 -13.74 -0.97
C ASP A 7 -1.57 -12.82 -0.63
N VAL A 8 -2.38 -12.50 -1.64
CA VAL A 8 -3.58 -11.67 -1.50
C VAL A 8 -4.81 -12.55 -1.61
N ASP A 9 -5.60 -12.57 -0.54
CA ASP A 9 -6.80 -13.38 -0.42
C ASP A 9 -8.08 -12.54 -0.37
N PRO A 10 -9.21 -13.04 -0.90
CA PRO A 10 -10.52 -12.41 -0.69
C PRO A 10 -10.83 -12.25 0.81
N GLY A 11 -11.23 -11.05 1.21
CA GLY A 11 -11.49 -10.68 2.61
C GLY A 11 -10.36 -9.91 3.27
N ASP A 12 -9.17 -9.86 2.67
CA ASP A 12 -8.05 -9.10 3.20
C ASP A 12 -8.35 -7.60 3.27
N LEU A 13 -7.90 -6.99 4.37
CA LEU A 13 -7.96 -5.55 4.58
C LEU A 13 -6.70 -4.91 4.01
N VAL A 14 -6.90 -3.82 3.28
CA VAL A 14 -5.86 -3.04 2.61
C VAL A 14 -6.18 -1.55 2.76
N TYR A 15 -5.20 -0.72 2.43
CA TYR A 15 -5.31 0.72 2.47
C TYR A 15 -4.86 1.32 1.14
N ASP A 16 -5.71 2.16 0.54
CA ASP A 16 -5.36 2.96 -0.63
C ASP A 16 -5.16 4.43 -0.24
N LEU A 17 -4.08 5.04 -0.73
CA LEU A 17 -3.75 6.44 -0.42
C LEU A 17 -4.82 7.46 -0.81
N PHE A 18 -5.68 7.15 -1.79
CA PHE A 18 -6.76 8.02 -2.25
C PHE A 18 -8.10 7.68 -1.60
N PHE A 19 -8.35 6.39 -1.31
CA PHE A 19 -9.68 5.91 -0.92
C PHE A 19 -9.78 5.44 0.54
N GLY A 20 -8.67 5.35 1.26
CA GLY A 20 -8.63 4.86 2.64
C GLY A 20 -8.73 3.33 2.71
N ASP A 21 -9.41 2.84 3.74
CA ASP A 21 -9.55 1.40 3.99
C ASP A 21 -10.40 0.71 2.92
N GLY A 22 -9.92 -0.45 2.46
CA GLY A 22 -10.58 -1.29 1.49
C GLY A 22 -10.52 -2.76 1.84
N ILE A 23 -11.37 -3.54 1.17
CA ILE A 23 -11.40 -5.01 1.31
C ILE A 23 -11.21 -5.65 -0.06
N VAL A 24 -10.34 -6.66 -0.13
CA VAL A 24 -10.17 -7.47 -1.35
C VAL A 24 -11.43 -8.28 -1.56
N ARG A 25 -12.11 -8.11 -2.70
CA ARG A 25 -13.33 -8.85 -3.02
C ARG A 25 -13.04 -10.17 -3.72
N ASN A 26 -12.17 -10.13 -4.72
CA ASN A 26 -11.82 -11.28 -5.53
C ASN A 26 -10.53 -11.01 -6.30
N LEU A 27 -9.97 -12.08 -6.84
CA LEU A 27 -8.90 -12.00 -7.83
C LEU A 27 -9.50 -12.20 -9.22
N THR A 28 -9.05 -11.41 -10.18
CA THR A 28 -9.39 -11.60 -11.60
C THR A 28 -8.58 -12.76 -12.19
N ALA A 29 -9.04 -13.29 -13.34
CA ALA A 29 -8.35 -14.38 -14.03
C ALA A 29 -6.94 -14.00 -14.49
N ASP A 30 -6.66 -12.71 -14.75
CA ASP A 30 -5.33 -12.19 -15.08
C ASP A 30 -4.47 -11.88 -13.84
N GLY A 31 -4.88 -12.33 -12.65
CA GLY A 31 -4.07 -12.24 -11.44
C GLY A 31 -4.02 -10.83 -10.84
N ARG A 32 -5.11 -10.05 -10.95
CA ARG A 32 -5.22 -8.74 -10.30
C ARG A 32 -6.19 -8.80 -9.13
N ALA A 33 -5.95 -7.99 -8.10
CA ALA A 33 -6.85 -7.87 -6.96
C ALA A 33 -7.91 -6.81 -7.26
N VAL A 34 -9.18 -7.18 -7.08
CA VAL A 34 -10.30 -6.22 -7.07
C VAL A 34 -10.56 -5.83 -5.63
N VAL A 35 -10.35 -4.56 -5.30
CA VAL A 35 -10.50 -4.01 -3.95
C VAL A 35 -11.70 -3.08 -3.92
N ALA A 36 -12.56 -3.25 -2.92
CA ALA A 36 -13.72 -2.40 -2.70
C ALA A 36 -13.48 -1.38 -1.58
N PHE A 37 -13.90 -0.15 -1.86
CA PHE A 37 -13.87 1.01 -0.98
C PHE A 37 -15.30 1.57 -0.91
N GLY A 38 -16.10 1.05 0.02
CA GLY A 38 -17.54 1.32 0.09
C GLY A 38 -18.26 0.89 -1.21
N PRO A 39 -18.94 1.81 -1.94
CA PRO A 39 -19.64 1.48 -3.18
C PRO A 39 -18.73 1.36 -4.41
N ARG A 40 -17.46 1.77 -4.30
CA ARG A 40 -16.50 1.78 -5.42
C ARG A 40 -15.63 0.55 -5.36
N ALA A 41 -15.17 0.08 -6.53
CA ALA A 41 -14.16 -0.97 -6.62
C ALA A 41 -13.12 -0.62 -7.69
N PHE A 42 -11.88 -0.96 -7.40
CA PHE A 42 -10.74 -0.73 -8.30
C PHE A 42 -9.86 -1.97 -8.36
N THR A 43 -9.15 -2.11 -9.48
CA THR A 43 -8.30 -3.27 -9.73
C THR A 43 -6.83 -2.86 -9.59
N TYR A 44 -6.04 -3.69 -8.91
CA TYR A 44 -4.63 -3.47 -8.62
C TYR A 44 -3.77 -4.65 -9.07
N ASN A 45 -2.55 -4.36 -9.53
CA ASN A 45 -1.54 -5.38 -9.80
C ASN A 45 -0.69 -5.68 -8.56
N GLU A 46 0.28 -6.60 -8.71
CA GLU A 46 1.22 -7.03 -7.66
C GLU A 46 2.08 -5.89 -7.09
N SER A 47 2.31 -4.84 -7.88
CA SER A 47 3.04 -3.65 -7.43
C SER A 47 2.15 -2.65 -6.65
N GLY A 48 0.88 -3.00 -6.37
CA GLY A 48 -0.08 -2.12 -5.70
C GLY A 48 -0.49 -0.91 -6.55
N VAL A 49 -0.38 -1.02 -7.88
CA VAL A 49 -0.72 0.04 -8.84
C VAL A 49 -2.11 -0.21 -9.41
N GLY A 50 -3.00 0.76 -9.22
CA GLY A 50 -4.34 0.79 -9.81
C GLY A 50 -4.46 1.82 -10.93
N GLN A 51 -5.65 2.43 -11.07
CA GLN A 51 -5.99 3.35 -12.15
C GLN A 51 -5.15 4.64 -12.21
N HIS A 52 -4.47 5.02 -11.12
CA HIS A 52 -3.71 6.28 -11.02
C HIS A 52 -2.27 6.17 -11.55
N GLY A 53 -1.85 5.00 -12.05
CA GLY A 53 -0.53 4.80 -12.66
C GLY A 53 0.66 4.85 -11.69
N LYS A 54 0.41 5.10 -10.40
CA LYS A 54 1.38 5.05 -9.31
C LYS A 54 0.90 4.08 -8.25
N ARG A 55 1.84 3.54 -7.46
CA ARG A 55 1.51 2.69 -6.32
C ARG A 55 0.68 3.49 -5.33
N SER A 56 -0.47 2.93 -4.95
CA SER A 56 -1.36 3.52 -3.96
C SER A 56 -1.91 2.50 -2.96
N LEU A 57 -1.85 1.21 -3.27
CA LEU A 57 -2.32 0.13 -2.39
C LEU A 57 -1.21 -0.40 -1.48
N TYR A 58 -1.54 -0.56 -0.21
CA TYR A 58 -0.70 -1.07 0.86
C TYR A 58 -1.52 -1.94 1.80
N TRP A 59 -0.88 -2.79 2.59
CA TRP A 59 -1.56 -3.57 3.63
C TRP A 59 -2.14 -2.69 4.75
N HIS A 60 -1.45 -1.60 5.09
CA HIS A 60 -1.86 -0.63 6.09
C HIS A 60 -1.55 0.79 5.61
N ASN A 61 -2.12 1.81 6.25
CA ASN A 61 -1.80 3.20 5.97
C ASN A 61 -0.28 3.45 6.12
N PRO A 62 0.45 3.75 5.03
CA PRO A 62 1.90 3.93 5.10
C PRO A 62 2.30 5.31 5.68
N ILE A 63 1.34 6.23 5.84
CA ILE A 63 1.59 7.57 6.41
C ILE A 63 1.54 7.47 7.94
N LEU A 64 2.69 7.16 8.54
CA LEU A 64 2.83 7.05 10.00
C LEU A 64 2.96 8.41 10.70
N LEU A 65 3.51 9.40 10.01
CA LEU A 65 3.79 10.73 10.52
C LEU A 65 3.45 11.77 9.45
N VAL A 66 2.90 12.91 9.88
CA VAL A 66 2.73 14.06 9.00
C VAL A 66 4.13 14.58 8.59
N PRO A 67 4.40 14.82 7.29
CA PRO A 67 5.68 15.36 6.85
C PRO A 67 5.96 16.73 7.48
N MET A 68 7.16 16.89 8.04
CA MET A 68 7.61 18.16 8.58
C MET A 68 7.77 19.20 7.46
N LYS A 69 7.23 20.41 7.67
CA LYS A 69 7.27 21.49 6.67
C LYS A 69 8.68 22.06 6.46
N SER A 70 9.47 22.16 7.53
CA SER A 70 10.83 22.71 7.47
C SER A 70 11.80 21.70 6.86
N GLU A 71 12.62 22.11 5.90
CA GLU A 71 13.61 21.24 5.25
C GLU A 71 14.59 20.60 6.25
N THR A 72 15.00 21.32 7.29
CA THR A 72 15.89 20.76 8.33
C THR A 72 15.20 19.64 9.11
N GLN A 73 13.95 19.86 9.50
CA GLN A 73 13.17 18.85 10.24
C GLN A 73 12.77 17.69 9.33
N TRP A 74 12.45 17.97 8.07
CA TRP A 74 12.20 16.96 7.04
C TRP A 74 13.42 16.09 6.78
N GLY A 75 14.61 16.70 6.71
CA GLY A 75 15.88 15.98 6.59
C GLY A 75 16.07 14.95 7.71
N LEU A 76 15.79 15.34 8.96
CA LEU A 76 15.84 14.44 10.11
C LEU A 76 14.79 13.32 10.01
N GLN A 77 13.53 13.67 9.73
CA GLN A 77 12.44 12.69 9.59
C GLN A 77 12.74 11.67 8.48
N ARG A 78 13.24 12.14 7.34
CA ARG A 78 13.63 11.28 6.21
C ARG A 78 14.74 10.31 6.60
N ALA A 79 15.77 10.76 7.32
CA ALA A 79 16.85 9.90 7.77
C ALA A 79 16.35 8.78 8.70
N LEU A 80 15.45 9.11 9.64
CA LEU A 80 14.82 8.13 10.53
C LEU A 80 13.98 7.11 9.75
N ASN A 81 13.16 7.56 8.80
CA ASN A 81 12.34 6.68 7.97
C ASN A 81 13.19 5.74 7.11
N GLN A 82 14.32 6.23 6.59
CA GLN A 82 15.27 5.40 5.84
C GLN A 82 15.92 4.32 6.71
N ALA A 83 16.29 4.65 7.96
CA ALA A 83 16.83 3.68 8.91
C ALA A 83 15.81 2.57 9.20
N ILE A 84 14.54 2.92 9.46
CA ILE A 84 13.46 1.96 9.68
C ILE A 84 13.28 1.04 8.45
N ALA A 85 13.26 1.62 7.25
CA ALA A 85 13.08 0.87 6.00
C ALA A 85 14.23 -0.10 5.71
N GLN A 86 15.45 0.16 6.20
CA GLN A 86 16.57 -0.77 6.07
C GLN A 86 16.44 -1.98 7.00
N THR A 87 15.81 -1.79 8.16
CA THR A 87 15.56 -2.85 9.14
C THR A 87 14.36 -3.72 8.77
N LEU A 88 13.27 -3.12 8.27
CA LEU A 88 12.03 -3.83 7.94
C LEU A 88 12.01 -4.23 6.46
N ARG A 89 11.93 -5.54 6.18
CA ARG A 89 11.80 -6.10 4.83
C ARG A 89 10.53 -6.95 4.71
N PRO A 90 9.37 -6.35 4.37
CA PRO A 90 8.13 -7.09 4.19
C PRO A 90 8.27 -8.19 3.13
N GLY A 91 7.75 -9.39 3.42
CA GLY A 91 7.70 -10.50 2.45
C GLY A 91 9.03 -11.17 2.14
N ALA A 92 10.13 -10.79 2.81
CA ALA A 92 11.41 -11.49 2.72
C ALA A 92 11.48 -12.61 3.78
N ASN A 93 10.91 -13.77 3.44
CA ASN A 93 11.26 -15.05 4.04
C ASN A 93 12.03 -15.89 3.02
#